data_AF-A0A535CBT2-F1
#
_entry.id   AF-A0A535CBT2-F1
#
_cell.length_a   1.000
_cell.length_b   1.000
_cell.length_c   1.000
_cell.angle_alpha   90.00
_cell.angle_beta   90.00
_cell.angle_gamma   90.00
#
_symmetry.space_group_name_H-M   'P 1'
#
loop_
_entity.id
_entity.type
_entity.pdbx_description
1 polymer ?
#
loop_
_entity_poly.entity_id
_entity_poly.type
_entity_poly.pdbx_seq_one_letter_code
_entity_poly.pdbx_strand_id
1 'polypeptide(L)' 'MRSRQIWKLLVGIFAIFWIFFAIILIVAEFPFYVISIALTTIAMLSALIVALAWAYTHDF' A
#
# COMPACT_ATOMS: atom_id res chain seq x y z
N MET A 1 21.56 -0.93 9.24
CA MET A 1 20.99 -2.30 9.18
C MET A 1 19.50 -2.38 9.56
N ARG A 2 19.04 -1.67 10.60
CA ARG A 2 17.62 -1.63 11.05
C ARG A 2 16.62 -1.11 9.99
N SER A 3 17.01 -0.10 9.20
CA SER A 3 16.19 0.45 8.11
C SER A 3 15.84 -0.60 7.03
N ARG A 4 16.80 -1.42 6.58
CA ARG A 4 16.54 -2.50 5.59
C ARG A 4 15.55 -3.57 6.08
N GLN A 5 15.48 -3.82 7.38
CA GLN A 5 14.51 -4.76 7.96
C GLN A 5 13.11 -4.14 8.00
N ILE A 6 12.99 -2.85 8.33
CA ILE A 6 11.71 -2.13 8.33
C ILE A 6 11.11 -2.11 6.93
N TRP A 7 11.93 -1.89 5.89
CA TRP A 7 11.49 -1.96 4.49
C TRP A 7 10.88 -3.31 4.11
N LYS A 8 11.50 -4.43 4.51
CA LYS A 8 10.96 -5.77 4.25
C LYS A 8 9.62 -6.00 4.96
N LEU A 9 9.46 -5.45 6.16
CA LEU A 9 8.25 -5.56 6.96
C LEU A 9 7.11 -4.71 6.37
N LEU A 10 7.41 -3.49 5.93
CA LEU A 10 6.48 -2.60 5.22
C LEU A 10 5.97 -3.23 3.93
N VAL A 11 6.86 -3.79 3.11
CA VAL A 11 6.48 -4.48 1.86
C VAL A 11 5.59 -5.70 2.15
N GLY A 12 5.91 -6.46 3.21
CA GLY A 12 5.09 -7.59 3.64
C GLY A 12 3.68 -7.19 4.10
N ILE A 13 3.58 -6.15 4.95
CA ILE A 13 2.29 -5.58 5.38
C ILE A 13 1.50 -5.07 4.18
N PHE A 14 2.19 -4.44 3.22
CA PHE A 14 1.58 -3.92 2.01
C PHE A 14 0.97 -5.03 1.15
N ALA A 15 1.72 -6.12 0.93
CA ALA A 15 1.23 -7.28 0.20
C ALA A 15 0.00 -7.92 0.87
N ILE A 16 0.04 -8.09 2.19
CA ILE A 16 -1.09 -8.65 2.96
C ILE A 16 -2.32 -7.74 2.85
N PHE A 17 -2.14 -6.42 2.97
CA PHE A 17 -3.21 -5.45 2.80
C PHE A 17 -3.87 -5.57 1.42
N TRP A 18 -3.08 -5.65 0.35
CA TRP A 18 -3.59 -5.80 -1.02
C TRP A 18 -4.38 -7.09 -1.22
N ILE A 19 -3.92 -8.20 -0.63
CA ILE A 19 -4.62 -9.49 -0.70
C ILE A 19 -5.97 -9.40 0.02
N PHE A 20 -5.99 -8.91 1.26
CA PHE A 20 -7.24 -8.74 2.02
C PHE A 20 -8.21 -7.80 1.32
N PHE A 21 -7.71 -6.70 0.78
CA PHE A 21 -8.52 -5.72 0.07
C PHE A 21 -9.13 -6.32 -1.20
N ALA A 22 -8.35 -7.06 -2.01
CA ALA A 22 -8.85 -7.75 -3.19
C ALA A 22 -9.95 -8.77 -2.85
N ILE A 23 -9.81 -9.53 -1.77
CA ILE A 23 -10.83 -10.49 -1.31
C ILE A 23 -12.14 -9.76 -0.98
N ILE A 24 -12.08 -8.66 -0.21
CA ILE A 24 -13.27 -7.89 0.15
C ILE A 24 -13.98 -7.35 -1.10
N LEU A 25 -13.22 -6.87 -2.08
CA LEU A 25 -13.77 -6.32 -3.32
C LEU A 25 -14.49 -7.39 -4.16
N ILE A 26 -13.97 -8.60 -4.20
CA ILE A 26 -14.59 -9.73 -4.91
C ILE A 26 -15.88 -10.15 -4.19
N VAL A 27 -15.87 -10.23 -2.85
CA VAL A 27 -17.01 -10.71 -2.05
C VAL A 27 -18.15 -9.69 -2.02
N ALA A 28 -17.86 -8.40 -2.02
CA ALA A 28 -18.86 -7.36 -1.80
C ALA A 28 -19.58 -6.90 -3.09
N GLU A 29 -19.31 -7.52 -4.24
CA GLU A 29 -19.96 -7.24 -5.54
C GLU A 29 -19.99 -5.75 -5.91
N PHE A 30 -19.01 -4.97 -5.42
CA PHE A 30 -19.00 -3.53 -5.62
C PHE A 30 -18.82 -3.17 -7.11
N PRO A 31 -19.36 -2.02 -7.56
CA PRO A 31 -19.17 -1.58 -8.94
C PRO A 31 -17.67 -1.43 -9.24
N PHE A 32 -17.20 -2.09 -10.31
CA PHE A 32 -15.79 -2.10 -10.72
C PHE A 32 -15.16 -0.72 -10.80
N TYR A 33 -15.94 0.30 -11.18
CA TYR A 33 -15.51 1.69 -11.24
C TYR A 33 -15.14 2.26 -9.85
N VAL A 34 -15.98 2.00 -8.84
CA VAL A 34 -15.75 2.46 -7.46
C VAL A 34 -14.53 1.76 -6.87
N ILE A 35 -14.42 0.46 -7.13
CA ILE A 35 -13.26 -0.37 -6.77
C ILE A 35 -11.99 0.21 -7.38
N SER A 36 -12.00 0.50 -8.68
CA SER A 36 -10.84 1.02 -9.40
C SER A 36 -10.39 2.37 -8.86
N ILE A 37 -11.31 3.29 -8.57
CA ILE A 37 -10.97 4.59 -7.98
C ILE A 37 -10.38 4.44 -6.57
N ALA A 38 -11.01 3.62 -5.73
CA ALA A 38 -10.51 3.37 -4.37
C ALA A 38 -9.10 2.76 -4.40
N LEU A 39 -8.89 1.76 -5.25
CA LEU A 39 -7.59 1.10 -5.46
C LEU A 39 -6.52 2.09 -5.93
N THR A 40 -6.84 2.90 -6.93
CA THR A 40 -5.89 3.88 -7.49
C THR A 40 -5.53 4.93 -6.45
N THR A 41 -6.51 5.41 -5.69
CA THR A 41 -6.30 6.42 -4.64
C THR A 41 -5.44 5.86 -3.50
N ILE A 42 -5.74 4.65 -3.03
CA ILE A 42 -4.98 3.99 -1.97
C ILE A 42 -3.55 3.66 -2.44
N ALA A 43 -3.39 3.20 -3.68
CA ALA A 43 -2.07 2.96 -4.27
C ALA A 43 -1.23 4.24 -4.32
N MET A 44 -1.81 5.35 -4.78
CA MET A 44 -1.14 6.64 -4.82
C MET A 44 -0.74 7.14 -3.43
N LEU A 45 -1.65 7.08 -2.44
CA LEU A 45 -1.36 7.48 -1.06
C LEU A 45 -0.27 6.61 -0.43
N SER A 46 -0.28 5.31 -0.72
CA SER A 46 0.72 4.39 -0.21
C SER A 46 2.10 4.63 -0.80
N ALA A 47 2.17 4.85 -2.12
CA ALA A 47 3.41 5.23 -2.80
C ALA A 47 3.95 6.57 -2.25
N LEU A 48 3.06 7.54 -2.01
CA LEU A 48 3.41 8.83 -1.41
C LEU A 48 4.02 8.65 -0.01
N ILE A 49 3.39 7.86 0.87
CA ILE A 49 3.89 7.58 2.23
C ILE A 49 5.26 6.90 2.17
N VAL A 50 5.43 5.93 1.26
CA VAL A 50 6.70 5.23 1.07
C VAL A 50 7.79 6.18 0.57
N ALA A 51 7.47 7.06 -0.38
CA ALA A 51 8.39 8.08 -0.89
C ALA A 51 8.79 9.09 0.20
N LEU A 52 7.84 9.55 1.01
CA LEU A 52 8.10 10.42 2.16
C LEU A 52 8.96 9.75 3.22
N ALA A 53 8.67 8.49 3.57
CA ALA A 53 9.48 7.72 4.51
C ALA A 53 10.90 7.47 3.99
N TRP A 54 11.04 7.26 2.68
CA TRP A 54 12.34 7.16 2.03
C TRP A 54 13.11 8.48 2.11
N ALA A 55 12.50 9.59 1.70
CA ALA A 55 13.11 10.93 1.75
C ALA A 55 13.56 11.28 3.17
N TYR A 56 12.68 11.10 4.17
CA TYR A 56 13.00 11.34 5.57
C TYR A 56 14.17 10.52 6.12
N THR A 57 14.41 9.32 5.56
CA THR A 57 15.51 8.45 6.00
C THR A 57 16.79 8.57 5.19
N HIS A 58 16.77 9.27 4.05
CA HIS A 58 17.92 9.46 3.15
C HIS A 58 18.40 10.92 3.08
N ASP A 59 17.60 11.90 3.54
CA ASP A 59 18.01 13.30 3.71
C ASP A 59 18.61 13.61 5.11
N PHE A 60 19.25 12.62 5.76
CA PHE A 60 20.17 12.80 6.89
C PHE A 60 21.39 11.87 6.79
#